data_AF-W2RA49-F1
#
_entry.id   AF-W2RA49-F1
#
_cell.length_a   1.000
_cell.length_b   1.000
_cell.length_c   1.000
_cell.angle_alpha   90.00
_cell.angle_beta   90.00
_cell.angle_gamma   90.00
#
_symmetry.space_group_name_H-M   'P 1'
#
loop_
_entity.id
_entity.type
_entity.pdbx_description
1 polymer ?
#
loop_
_entity_poly.entity_id
_entity_poly.type
_entity_poly.pdbx_seq_one_letter_code
_entity_poly.pdbx_strand_id
1 'polypeptide(L)'
;MPREMYDVAECDDFCLAVIMAACATEAAAIQWCLKVGLLPRSRDCPSCGEAMRLSPNGKRFRCCRSGCRLERTYKKGSFFEGQGLTIQDAVLLLWLWAKREPSTHAQQMTGHSSHTLTDWYSFCRDICSREMLRSPMQVGGPGHIVEIDETSIKKKSKNNVGARHPDFWLFGGVERTTNMFFASVVYEDRTKPRLSAEIRKFVLPGSHIMSDMWPSGSTIRPTS
;
A
#
# COMPACT_ATOMS: atom_id res chain seq x y z
N MET A 1 6.39 -13.47 -7.35
CA MET A 1 7.14 -12.71 -6.31
C MET A 1 7.02 -13.51 -5.02
N PRO A 2 8.10 -13.73 -4.25
CA PRO A 2 8.07 -14.64 -3.11
C PRO A 2 7.20 -14.12 -1.96
N ARG A 3 6.54 -15.04 -1.25
CA ARG A 3 5.74 -14.83 -0.02
C ARG A 3 6.53 -14.08 1.07
N GLU A 4 7.86 -14.18 1.03
CA GLU A 4 8.81 -13.57 1.97
C GLU A 4 8.87 -12.04 1.92
N MET A 5 8.50 -11.40 0.79
CA MET A 5 8.59 -9.92 0.68
C MET A 5 7.59 -9.18 1.58
N TYR A 6 6.54 -9.87 2.03
CA TYR A 6 5.52 -9.35 2.94
C TYR A 6 5.55 -10.03 4.30
N ASP A 7 6.64 -10.72 4.63
CA ASP A 7 6.83 -11.21 5.98
C ASP A 7 7.03 -10.03 6.93
N VAL A 8 6.02 -9.78 7.74
CA VAL A 8 5.98 -8.70 8.74
C VAL A 8 6.21 -9.25 10.16
N ALA A 9 6.73 -10.47 10.29
CA ALA A 9 7.01 -11.07 11.60
C ALA A 9 8.06 -10.28 12.41
N GLU A 10 8.99 -9.60 11.74
CA GLU A 10 10.04 -8.76 12.36
C GLU A 10 9.82 -7.27 12.03
N CYS A 11 8.79 -6.66 12.63
CA CYS A 11 8.37 -5.28 12.37
C CYS A 11 8.61 -4.34 13.57
N ASP A 12 9.63 -4.62 14.39
CA ASP A 12 9.91 -3.90 15.64
C ASP A 12 10.16 -2.40 15.42
N ASP A 13 10.73 -2.05 14.27
CA ASP A 13 10.98 -0.65 13.86
C ASP A 13 9.70 0.15 13.60
N PHE A 14 8.54 -0.50 13.56
CA PHE A 14 7.23 0.10 13.31
C PHE A 14 6.27 -0.05 14.49
N CYS A 15 6.73 -0.48 15.67
CA CYS A 15 5.88 -0.50 16.85
C CYS A 15 5.55 0.93 17.34
N LEU A 16 4.46 1.09 18.09
CA LEU A 16 3.98 2.40 18.53
C LEU A 16 5.06 3.22 19.24
N ALA A 17 5.82 2.60 20.15
CA ALA A 17 6.86 3.29 20.91
C ALA A 17 7.95 3.87 19.99
N VAL A 18 8.40 3.09 19.00
CA VAL A 18 9.42 3.53 18.03
C VAL A 18 8.88 4.63 17.14
N ILE A 19 7.66 4.49 16.62
CA ILE A 19 7.03 5.51 15.77
C ILE A 19 6.82 6.82 16.54
N MET A 20 6.33 6.76 17.77
CA MET A 20 6.15 7.97 18.59
C MET A 20 7.48 8.65 18.91
N ALA A 21 8.54 7.88 19.18
CA ALA A 21 9.88 8.43 19.37
C ALA A 21 10.43 9.06 18.09
N ALA A 22 10.24 8.42 16.93
CA ALA A 22 10.61 8.97 15.62
C ALA A 22 9.84 10.28 15.34
N CYS A 23 8.56 10.34 15.69
CA CYS A 23 7.71 11.51 15.52
C CYS A 23 7.90 12.59 16.60
N ALA A 24 8.89 12.47 17.50
CA ALA A 24 9.13 13.49 18.52
C ALA A 24 9.68 14.81 17.93
N THR A 25 10.48 14.72 16.87
CA THR A 25 11.03 15.89 16.15
C THR A 25 11.24 15.57 14.67
N GLU A 26 11.27 16.59 13.81
CA GLU A 26 11.61 16.42 12.39
C GLU A 26 12.97 15.73 12.17
N ALA A 27 13.97 16.04 13.00
CA ALA A 27 15.28 15.40 12.90
C ALA A 27 15.22 13.90 13.25
N ALA A 28 14.50 13.53 14.30
CA ALA A 28 14.30 12.13 14.67
C ALA A 28 13.55 11.36 13.58
N ALA A 29 12.51 11.97 13.00
CA ALA A 29 11.73 11.37 11.92
C ALA A 29 12.58 11.14 10.67
N ILE A 30 13.43 12.10 10.30
CA ILE A 30 14.39 11.95 9.20
C ILE A 30 15.37 10.80 9.48
N GLN A 31 15.97 10.73 10.68
CA GLN A 31 16.90 9.66 11.02
C GLN A 31 16.25 8.28 10.98
N TRP A 32 15.04 8.16 11.52
CA TRP A 32 14.27 6.91 11.45
C TRP A 32 13.97 6.54 10.00
N CYS A 33 13.50 7.48 9.17
CA CYS A 33 13.25 7.23 7.75
C CYS A 33 14.50 6.81 6.96
N LEU A 34 15.69 7.32 7.32
CA LEU A 34 16.97 6.89 6.74
C LEU A 34 17.38 5.48 7.21
N LYS A 35 17.03 5.11 8.45
CA LYS A 35 17.24 3.77 9.01
C LYS A 35 16.40 2.75 8.25
N VAL A 36 15.09 2.98 8.15
CA VAL A 36 14.11 2.04 7.54
C VAL A 36 14.01 2.12 6.01
N GLY A 37 14.79 3.01 5.37
CA GLY A 37 14.88 3.09 3.91
C GLY A 37 13.77 3.90 3.22
N LEU A 38 12.94 4.64 3.96
CA LEU A 38 11.94 5.56 3.40
C LEU A 38 12.57 6.82 2.81
N LEU A 39 13.77 7.19 3.27
CA LEU A 39 14.63 8.22 2.70
C LEU A 39 15.99 7.62 2.29
N PRO A 40 16.58 8.09 1.17
CA PRO A 40 17.91 7.64 0.76
C PRO A 40 19.01 8.27 1.63
N ARG A 41 20.00 7.47 2.04
CA ARG A 41 21.16 7.90 2.85
C ARG A 41 22.17 8.73 2.08
N SER A 42 22.39 8.38 0.82
CA SER A 42 23.29 9.08 -0.09
C SER A 42 22.63 9.19 -1.46
N ARG A 43 23.16 10.08 -2.29
CA ARG A 43 22.67 10.30 -3.65
C ARG A 43 23.82 10.67 -4.56
N ASP A 44 23.78 10.10 -5.75
CA ASP A 44 24.66 10.46 -6.84
C ASP A 44 23.94 11.36 -7.83
N CYS A 45 24.69 12.25 -8.46
CA CYS A 45 24.18 13.17 -9.45
C CYS A 45 23.85 12.39 -10.73
N PRO A 46 22.59 12.34 -11.20
CA PRO A 46 22.23 11.63 -12.42
C PRO A 46 22.88 12.22 -13.68
N SER A 47 23.36 13.46 -13.63
CA SER A 47 24.00 14.11 -14.78
C SER A 47 25.49 13.81 -14.89
N CYS A 48 26.18 13.49 -13.79
CA CYS A 48 27.64 13.34 -13.81
C CYS A 48 28.20 12.21 -12.95
N GLY A 49 27.36 11.43 -12.25
CA GLY A 49 27.77 10.30 -11.42
C GLY A 49 28.36 10.65 -10.05
N GLU A 50 28.74 11.92 -9.84
CA GLU A 50 29.37 12.37 -8.59
C GLU A 50 28.41 12.43 -7.40
N ALA A 51 28.93 12.13 -6.20
CA ALA A 51 28.17 12.22 -4.95
C ALA A 51 27.64 13.65 -4.71
N MET A 52 26.39 13.75 -4.27
CA MET A 52 25.75 15.03 -3.93
C MET A 52 25.92 15.36 -2.45
N ARG A 53 26.14 16.64 -2.15
CA ARG A 53 26.21 17.17 -0.78
C ARG A 53 24.85 17.68 -0.33
N LEU A 54 24.42 17.32 0.88
CA LEU A 54 23.25 17.88 1.52
C LEU A 54 23.52 19.33 1.98
N SER A 55 22.59 20.24 1.73
CA SER A 55 22.67 21.62 2.16
C SER A 55 22.69 21.75 3.69
N PRO A 56 23.26 22.83 4.26
CA PRO A 56 23.29 23.03 5.72
C PRO A 56 21.91 23.01 6.38
N ASN A 57 20.87 23.43 5.65
CA ASN A 57 19.48 23.39 6.14
C ASN A 57 18.82 22.00 6.01
N GLY A 58 19.52 20.98 5.50
CA GLY A 58 19.03 19.61 5.36
C GLY A 58 17.98 19.38 4.27
N LYS A 59 17.62 20.39 3.47
CA LYS A 59 16.48 20.31 2.55
C LYS A 59 16.83 19.96 1.11
N ARG A 60 18.07 20.17 0.65
CA ARG A 60 18.43 20.02 -0.76
C ARG A 60 19.79 19.36 -0.93
N PHE A 61 19.88 18.44 -1.88
CA PHE A 61 21.14 17.88 -2.34
C PHE A 61 21.62 18.65 -3.55
N ARG A 62 22.89 19.08 -3.53
CA ARG A 62 23.57 19.75 -4.63
C ARG A 62 24.75 18.92 -5.12
N CYS A 63 24.94 18.85 -6.43
CA CYS A 63 26.09 18.19 -7.02
C CYS A 63 27.40 18.86 -6.57
N CYS A 64 28.43 18.07 -6.25
CA CYS A 64 29.74 18.58 -5.84
C CYS A 64 30.64 18.98 -7.03
N ARG A 65 30.33 18.55 -8.26
CA ARG A 65 31.16 18.81 -9.44
C ARG A 65 31.09 20.29 -9.86
N SER A 66 32.26 20.92 -9.99
CA SER A 66 32.37 22.25 -10.58
C SER A 66 31.75 22.29 -11.97
N GLY A 67 30.87 23.26 -12.23
CA GLY A 67 30.11 23.39 -13.47
C GLY A 67 28.76 22.64 -13.50
N CYS A 68 28.53 21.68 -12.62
CA CYS A 68 27.22 21.02 -12.49
C CYS A 68 26.34 21.76 -11.48
N ARG A 69 25.23 22.36 -11.94
CA ARG A 69 24.29 23.12 -11.10
C ARG A 69 23.06 22.32 -10.66
N LEU A 70 23.08 20.99 -10.82
CA LEU A 70 21.94 20.16 -10.47
C LEU A 70 21.70 20.18 -8.96
N GLU A 71 20.46 20.48 -8.58
CA GLU A 71 20.00 20.48 -7.19
C GLU A 71 18.62 19.80 -7.10
N ARG A 72 18.41 18.98 -6.06
CA ARG A 72 17.16 18.24 -5.83
C ARG A 72 16.77 18.31 -4.36
N THR A 73 15.47 18.21 -4.08
CA THR A 73 15.01 18.13 -2.68
C THR A 73 15.45 16.81 -2.05
N TYR A 74 15.64 16.80 -0.73
CA TYR A 74 16.00 15.59 0.03
C TYR A 74 14.97 14.45 -0.10
N LYS A 75 13.73 14.76 -0.51
CA LYS A 75 12.64 13.81 -0.74
C LYS A 75 12.56 13.22 -2.16
N LYS A 76 13.28 13.77 -3.15
CA LYS A 76 13.13 13.35 -4.56
C LYS A 76 13.47 11.85 -4.75
N GLY A 77 12.68 11.02 -5.40
CA GLY A 77 12.99 9.58 -5.54
C GLY A 77 12.97 8.80 -4.22
N SER A 78 12.22 9.31 -3.23
CA SER A 78 11.94 8.63 -1.97
C SER A 78 10.44 8.41 -1.81
N PHE A 79 10.02 7.74 -0.74
CA PHE A 79 8.60 7.59 -0.42
C PHE A 79 7.86 8.95 -0.32
N PHE A 80 8.56 10.01 0.11
CA PHE A 80 7.97 11.33 0.32
C PHE A 80 8.09 12.28 -0.88
N GLU A 81 8.41 11.77 -2.07
CA GLU A 81 8.56 12.62 -3.26
C GLU A 81 7.25 13.36 -3.60
N GLY A 82 7.36 14.67 -3.85
CA GLY A 82 6.22 15.51 -4.21
C GLY A 82 5.34 15.94 -3.04
N GLN A 83 5.66 15.48 -1.82
CA GLN A 83 4.82 15.69 -0.64
C GLN A 83 5.21 16.96 0.11
N GLY A 84 4.21 17.78 0.43
CA GLY A 84 4.36 19.07 1.12
C GLY A 84 4.54 18.96 2.64
N LEU A 85 4.10 17.86 3.25
CA LEU A 85 4.19 17.60 4.70
C LEU A 85 5.64 17.57 5.21
N THR A 86 5.89 17.89 6.47
CA THR A 86 7.18 17.56 7.10
C THR A 86 7.36 16.03 7.15
N ILE A 87 8.58 15.52 7.35
CA ILE A 87 8.76 14.06 7.49
C ILE A 87 8.08 13.56 8.76
N GLN A 88 8.17 14.33 9.85
CA GLN A 88 7.47 14.07 11.10
C GLN A 88 5.96 13.91 10.88
N ASP A 89 5.32 14.89 10.25
CA ASP A 89 3.88 14.83 9.99
C ASP A 89 3.53 13.68 9.06
N ALA A 90 4.32 13.47 8.01
CA ALA A 90 4.09 12.39 7.06
C ALA A 90 4.14 11.00 7.74
N VAL A 91 5.11 10.76 8.63
CA VAL A 91 5.23 9.50 9.38
C VAL A 91 4.09 9.34 10.39
N LEU A 92 3.74 10.39 11.14
CA LEU A 92 2.62 10.36 12.08
C LEU A 92 1.29 10.07 11.37
N LEU A 93 1.03 10.76 10.26
CA LEU A 93 -0.20 10.57 9.50
C LEU A 93 -0.25 9.21 8.79
N LEU A 94 0.89 8.69 8.34
CA LEU A 94 1.00 7.32 7.83
C LEU A 94 0.66 6.28 8.90
N TRP A 95 1.13 6.48 10.13
CA TRP A 95 0.81 5.62 11.27
C TRP A 95 -0.69 5.64 11.60
N LEU A 96 -1.30 6.82 11.72
CA LEU A 96 -2.73 6.97 11.95
C LEU A 96 -3.55 6.27 10.84
N TRP A 97 -3.15 6.46 9.59
CA TRP A 97 -3.78 5.80 8.45
C TRP A 97 -3.67 4.27 8.54
N ALA A 98 -2.48 3.74 8.86
CA ALA A 98 -2.24 2.31 9.02
C ALA A 98 -3.05 1.72 10.18
N LYS A 99 -3.29 2.50 11.24
CA LYS A 99 -4.20 2.16 12.36
C LYS A 99 -5.68 2.31 12.02
N ARG A 100 -6.01 2.68 10.78
CA ARG A 100 -7.38 2.89 10.28
C ARG A 100 -8.11 4.01 11.02
N GLU A 101 -7.38 4.99 11.53
CA GLU A 101 -7.98 6.17 12.13
C GLU A 101 -8.73 6.99 11.06
N PRO A 102 -9.97 7.42 11.34
CA PRO A 102 -10.69 8.31 10.43
C PRO A 102 -9.94 9.63 10.22
N SER A 103 -9.96 10.17 9.00
CA SER A 103 -9.30 11.44 8.71
C SER A 103 -9.84 12.61 9.53
N THR A 104 -11.12 12.57 9.92
CA THR A 104 -11.73 13.56 10.82
C THR A 104 -11.12 13.52 12.22
N HIS A 105 -10.78 12.33 12.72
CA HIS A 105 -10.12 12.17 14.00
C HIS A 105 -8.65 12.59 13.91
N ALA A 106 -7.93 12.17 12.86
CA ALA A 106 -6.57 12.62 12.60
C ALA A 106 -6.46 14.16 12.45
N GLN A 107 -7.49 14.81 11.90
CA GLN A 107 -7.58 16.27 11.83
C GLN A 107 -7.63 16.90 13.22
N GLN A 108 -8.47 16.36 14.12
CA GLN A 108 -8.57 16.87 15.49
C GLN A 108 -7.27 16.65 16.28
N MET A 109 -6.59 15.52 16.06
CA MET A 109 -5.35 15.19 16.75
C MET A 109 -4.15 16.02 16.29
N THR A 110 -4.09 16.38 15.00
CA THR A 110 -2.87 16.96 14.39
C THR A 110 -3.02 18.41 13.95
N GLY A 111 -4.25 18.94 13.90
CA GLY A 111 -4.52 20.31 13.45
C GLY A 111 -4.37 20.53 11.93
N HIS A 112 -4.09 19.49 11.15
CA HIS A 112 -3.99 19.58 9.69
C HIS A 112 -5.35 19.82 9.03
N SER A 113 -5.34 20.42 7.84
CA SER A 113 -6.58 20.61 7.07
C SER A 113 -7.15 19.27 6.60
N SER A 114 -8.48 19.23 6.44
CA SER A 114 -9.18 18.06 5.86
C SER A 114 -8.66 17.71 4.46
N HIS A 115 -8.29 18.72 3.67
CA HIS A 115 -7.71 18.55 2.34
C HIS A 115 -6.37 17.80 2.43
N THR A 116 -5.46 18.27 3.28
CA THR A 116 -4.13 17.65 3.49
C THR A 116 -4.24 16.18 3.89
N LEU A 117 -5.14 15.86 4.83
CA LEU A 117 -5.36 14.48 5.29
C LEU A 117 -5.98 13.60 4.21
N THR A 118 -6.94 14.14 3.45
CA THR A 118 -7.58 13.42 2.35
C THR A 118 -6.55 13.09 1.27
N ASP A 119 -5.69 14.05 0.91
CA ASP A 119 -4.61 13.85 -0.07
C ASP A 119 -3.61 12.81 0.42
N TRP A 120 -3.12 12.93 1.65
CA TRP A 120 -2.15 11.99 2.22
C TRP A 120 -2.70 10.56 2.33
N TYR A 121 -3.95 10.41 2.78
CA TYR A 121 -4.58 9.10 2.88
C TYR A 121 -4.85 8.50 1.49
N SER A 122 -5.12 9.34 0.49
CA SER A 122 -5.28 8.90 -0.90
C SER A 122 -3.95 8.43 -1.46
N PHE A 123 -2.86 9.17 -1.21
CA PHE A 123 -1.52 8.75 -1.56
C PHE A 123 -1.15 7.38 -0.96
N CYS A 124 -1.44 7.16 0.33
CA CYS A 124 -1.21 5.87 0.97
C CYS A 124 -2.03 4.74 0.31
N ARG A 125 -3.32 4.98 0.05
CA ARG A 125 -4.21 4.03 -0.65
C ARG A 125 -3.73 3.72 -2.06
N ASP A 126 -3.25 4.70 -2.81
CA ASP A 126 -2.77 4.52 -4.19
C ASP A 126 -1.52 3.64 -4.23
N ILE A 127 -0.63 3.76 -3.25
CA ILE A 127 0.53 2.88 -3.11
C ILE A 127 0.07 1.44 -2.88
N CYS A 128 -0.77 1.21 -1.86
CA CYS A 128 -1.26 -0.14 -1.56
C CYS A 128 -2.08 -0.73 -2.71
N SER A 129 -2.89 0.07 -3.39
CA SER A 129 -3.71 -0.38 -4.53
C SER A 129 -2.84 -0.79 -5.71
N ARG A 130 -1.80 0.00 -6.04
CA ARG A 130 -0.86 -0.36 -7.11
C ARG A 130 -0.12 -1.65 -6.80
N GLU A 131 0.27 -1.83 -5.54
CA GLU A 131 1.00 -3.04 -5.13
C GLU A 131 0.09 -4.27 -5.13
N MET A 132 -1.14 -4.15 -4.61
CA MET A 132 -2.16 -5.19 -4.66
C MET A 132 -2.46 -5.64 -6.10
N LEU A 133 -2.48 -4.72 -7.07
CA LEU A 133 -2.72 -5.05 -8.48
C LEU A 133 -1.51 -5.69 -9.19
N ARG A 134 -0.29 -5.50 -8.66
CA ARG A 134 0.96 -6.04 -9.23
C ARG A 134 1.34 -7.38 -8.62
N SER A 135 1.14 -7.53 -7.32
CA SER A 135 1.55 -8.71 -6.58
C SER A 135 0.55 -9.85 -6.81
N PRO A 136 1.01 -11.03 -7.28
CA PRO A 136 0.18 -12.23 -7.26
C PRO A 136 0.08 -12.67 -5.79
N MET A 137 -0.87 -12.10 -5.05
CA MET A 137 -1.15 -12.41 -3.64
C MET A 137 -1.73 -13.81 -3.52
N GLN A 138 -0.95 -14.84 -3.85
CA GLN A 138 -1.41 -16.22 -3.83
C GLN A 138 -1.70 -16.68 -2.41
N VAL A 139 -2.80 -17.38 -2.23
CA VAL A 139 -3.30 -17.85 -0.93
C VAL A 139 -3.56 -19.36 -0.94
N GLY A 140 -3.64 -19.94 0.26
CA GLY A 140 -3.96 -21.35 0.44
C GLY A 140 -2.75 -22.28 0.34
N GLY A 141 -2.99 -23.48 -0.18
CA GLY A 141 -2.04 -24.60 -0.27
C GLY A 141 -2.59 -25.84 0.44
N PRO A 142 -1.85 -26.96 0.40
CA PRO A 142 -2.24 -28.20 1.08
C PRO A 142 -2.55 -27.95 2.56
N GLY A 143 -3.77 -28.31 3.00
CA GLY A 143 -4.22 -28.15 4.38
C GLY A 143 -4.82 -26.77 4.72
N HIS A 144 -4.86 -25.83 3.76
CA HIS A 144 -5.45 -24.51 3.95
C HIS A 144 -6.86 -24.41 3.36
N ILE A 145 -7.70 -23.60 4.00
CA ILE A 145 -9.07 -23.30 3.56
C ILE A 145 -9.12 -21.88 3.02
N VAL A 146 -9.57 -21.71 1.79
CA VAL A 146 -9.76 -20.42 1.13
C VAL A 146 -11.24 -20.19 0.88
N GLU A 147 -11.80 -19.14 1.46
CA GLU A 147 -13.16 -18.67 1.21
C GLU A 147 -13.11 -17.69 0.04
N ILE A 148 -13.91 -17.92 -1.01
CA ILE A 148 -14.02 -17.04 -2.18
C ILE A 148 -15.39 -16.38 -2.24
N ASP A 149 -15.43 -15.12 -2.67
CA ASP A 149 -16.65 -14.30 -2.75
C ASP A 149 -16.58 -13.31 -3.94
N GLU A 150 -17.76 -12.87 -4.41
CA GLU A 150 -17.97 -11.82 -5.41
C GLU A 150 -18.65 -10.61 -4.76
N THR A 151 -17.91 -9.51 -4.62
CA THR A 151 -18.44 -8.27 -4.07
C THR A 151 -18.66 -7.23 -5.16
N SER A 152 -19.89 -6.72 -5.28
CA SER A 152 -20.21 -5.57 -6.13
C SER A 152 -19.77 -4.27 -5.46
N ILE A 153 -18.78 -3.58 -6.04
CA ILE A 153 -18.43 -2.19 -5.71
C ILE A 153 -19.25 -1.26 -6.59
N LYS A 154 -20.48 -1.01 -6.17
CA LYS A 154 -21.29 0.04 -6.77
C LYS A 154 -20.90 1.39 -6.17
N LYS A 155 -20.45 2.32 -6.99
CA LYS A 155 -20.30 3.72 -6.56
C LYS A 155 -21.70 4.27 -6.32
N LYS A 156 -22.12 4.40 -5.05
CA LYS A 156 -23.40 5.03 -4.70
C LYS A 156 -23.40 6.45 -5.24
N SER A 157 -24.37 6.81 -6.07
CA SER A 157 -24.57 8.21 -6.45
C SER A 157 -24.92 9.00 -5.19
N LYS A 158 -24.27 10.14 -4.98
CA LYS A 158 -24.59 11.00 -3.85
C LYS A 158 -25.98 11.59 -4.12
N ASN A 159 -26.94 11.31 -3.23
CA ASN A 159 -28.32 11.82 -3.30
C ASN A 159 -29.15 11.38 -4.51
N ASN A 160 -28.90 10.21 -5.13
CA ASN A 160 -29.58 9.75 -6.36
C ASN A 160 -29.50 10.73 -7.55
N VAL A 161 -28.62 11.73 -7.49
CA VAL A 161 -28.39 12.72 -8.56
C VAL A 161 -27.00 12.51 -9.14
N GLY A 162 -26.92 12.42 -10.47
CA GLY A 162 -25.65 12.32 -11.21
C GLY A 162 -25.49 11.06 -12.06
N ALA A 163 -24.29 10.91 -12.64
CA ALA A 163 -23.95 9.85 -13.59
C ALA A 163 -24.09 8.45 -12.98
N ARG A 164 -24.75 7.55 -13.72
CA ARG A 164 -24.73 6.11 -13.40
C ARG A 164 -23.32 5.61 -13.67
N HIS A 165 -22.66 5.13 -12.62
CA HIS A 165 -21.36 4.49 -12.74
C HIS A 165 -21.55 3.03 -13.14
N PRO A 166 -20.71 2.47 -14.02
CA PRO A 166 -20.76 1.05 -14.36
C PRO A 166 -20.55 0.21 -13.10
N ASP A 167 -21.16 -0.97 -13.06
CA ASP A 167 -21.01 -1.89 -11.95
C ASP A 167 -19.60 -2.50 -12.01
N PHE A 168 -18.86 -2.39 -10.91
CA PHE A 168 -17.55 -3.02 -10.76
C PHE A 168 -17.66 -4.20 -9.82
N TRP A 169 -17.42 -5.41 -10.32
CA TRP A 169 -17.33 -6.59 -9.48
C TRP A 169 -15.88 -6.90 -9.12
N LEU A 170 -15.66 -7.14 -7.83
CA LEU A 170 -14.46 -7.77 -7.32
C LEU A 170 -14.73 -9.24 -7.08
N PHE A 171 -13.85 -10.08 -7.57
CA PHE A 171 -13.72 -11.46 -7.15
C PHE A 171 -12.53 -11.56 -6.21
N GLY A 172 -12.71 -12.14 -5.04
CA GLY A 172 -11.62 -12.26 -4.08
C GLY A 172 -11.71 -13.55 -3.29
N GLY A 173 -10.67 -13.77 -2.50
CA GLY A 173 -10.70 -14.85 -1.52
C GLY A 173 -9.76 -14.59 -0.37
N VAL A 174 -10.12 -15.12 0.80
CA VAL A 174 -9.37 -15.02 2.04
C VAL A 174 -9.06 -16.41 2.58
N GLU A 175 -7.83 -16.61 3.01
CA GLU A 175 -7.40 -17.82 3.69
C GLU A 175 -7.70 -17.73 5.18
N ARG A 176 -8.47 -18.68 5.71
CA ARG A 176 -9.00 -18.61 7.08
C ARG A 176 -7.93 -18.61 8.17
N THR A 177 -6.82 -19.30 7.94
CA THR A 177 -5.76 -19.48 8.96
C THR A 177 -4.87 -18.26 9.07
N THR A 178 -4.45 -17.70 7.93
CA THR A 178 -3.48 -16.60 7.88
C THR A 178 -4.11 -15.23 7.67
N ASN A 179 -5.40 -15.16 7.32
CA ASN A 179 -6.10 -13.96 6.84
C ASN A 179 -5.43 -13.30 5.63
N MET A 180 -4.54 -14.02 4.93
CA MET A 180 -4.05 -13.57 3.63
C MET A 180 -5.20 -13.58 2.63
N PHE A 181 -5.23 -12.61 1.74
CA PHE A 181 -6.31 -12.47 0.76
C PHE A 181 -5.78 -12.07 -0.62
N PHE A 182 -6.58 -12.34 -1.64
CA PHE A 182 -6.44 -11.75 -2.97
C PHE A 182 -7.72 -11.04 -3.37
N ALA A 183 -7.60 -10.06 -4.26
CA ALA A 183 -8.72 -9.41 -4.91
C ALA A 183 -8.39 -9.18 -6.38
N SER A 184 -9.36 -9.45 -7.25
CA SER A 184 -9.26 -9.34 -8.69
C SER A 184 -10.48 -8.62 -9.24
N VAL A 185 -10.25 -7.63 -10.10
CA VAL A 185 -11.34 -6.89 -10.75
C VAL A 185 -11.84 -7.73 -11.93
N VAL A 186 -13.09 -8.17 -11.87
CA VAL A 186 -13.73 -8.99 -12.92
C VAL A 186 -14.77 -8.21 -13.74
N TYR A 187 -15.01 -6.94 -13.40
CA TYR A 187 -15.95 -6.06 -14.12
C TYR A 187 -17.33 -6.71 -14.30
N GLU A 188 -17.82 -6.85 -15.53
CA GLU A 188 -19.11 -7.47 -15.84
C GLU A 188 -18.99 -8.98 -16.18
N ASP A 189 -17.78 -9.47 -16.48
CA ASP A 189 -17.53 -10.87 -16.84
C ASP A 189 -17.39 -11.74 -15.59
N ARG A 190 -18.51 -12.30 -15.16
CA ARG A 190 -18.63 -13.21 -14.01
C ARG A 190 -18.84 -14.65 -14.45
N THR A 191 -18.36 -15.00 -15.64
CA THR A 191 -18.56 -16.34 -16.18
C THR A 191 -17.71 -17.37 -15.41
N LYS A 192 -18.22 -18.60 -15.27
CA LYS A 192 -17.49 -19.70 -14.63
C LYS A 192 -16.05 -19.88 -15.17
N PRO A 193 -15.78 -19.79 -16.49
CA PRO A 193 -14.41 -19.88 -17.01
C PRO A 193 -13.50 -18.76 -16.50
N ARG A 194 -14.00 -17.51 -16.45
CA ARG A 194 -13.26 -16.35 -15.96
C ARG A 194 -12.90 -16.52 -14.48
N LEU A 195 -13.88 -16.84 -13.64
CA LEU A 195 -13.67 -17.06 -12.20
C LEU A 195 -12.75 -18.26 -11.94
N SER A 196 -12.89 -19.36 -12.70
CA SER A 196 -12.00 -20.52 -12.59
C SER A 196 -10.55 -20.20 -13.00
N ALA A 197 -10.34 -19.28 -13.94
CA ALA A 197 -9.01 -18.79 -14.29
C ALA A 197 -8.41 -17.94 -13.15
N GLU A 198 -9.22 -17.09 -12.51
CA GLU A 198 -8.81 -16.30 -11.35
C GLU A 198 -8.46 -17.16 -10.14
N ILE A 199 -9.26 -18.20 -9.85
CA ILE A 199 -8.95 -19.20 -8.82
C ILE A 199 -7.59 -19.86 -9.09
N ARG A 200 -7.35 -20.33 -10.33
CA ARG A 200 -6.06 -20.98 -10.68
C ARG A 200 -4.87 -20.03 -10.58
N LYS A 201 -5.09 -18.72 -10.77
CA LYS A 201 -4.05 -17.70 -10.66
C LYS A 201 -3.69 -17.43 -9.20
N PHE A 202 -4.69 -17.32 -8.33
CA PHE A 202 -4.51 -16.81 -6.97
C PHE A 202 -4.60 -17.86 -5.85
N VAL A 203 -5.18 -19.04 -6.10
CA VAL A 203 -5.32 -20.10 -5.11
C VAL A 203 -4.34 -21.22 -5.41
N LEU A 204 -3.46 -21.52 -4.45
CA LEU A 204 -2.47 -22.57 -4.60
C LEU A 204 -3.14 -23.96 -4.74
N PRO A 205 -2.58 -24.87 -5.55
CA PRO A 205 -3.08 -26.24 -5.67
C PRO A 205 -3.14 -26.95 -4.32
N GLY A 206 -4.14 -27.84 -4.16
CA GLY A 206 -4.36 -28.57 -2.90
C GLY A 206 -5.11 -27.80 -1.81
N SER A 207 -5.50 -26.55 -2.06
CA SER A 207 -6.39 -25.78 -1.17
C SER A 207 -7.80 -26.38 -1.11
N HIS A 208 -8.45 -26.24 0.05
CA HIS A 208 -9.89 -26.46 0.18
C HIS A 208 -10.64 -25.15 -0.06
N ILE A 209 -11.37 -25.06 -1.18
CA ILE A 209 -12.09 -23.83 -1.57
C ILE A 209 -13.53 -23.90 -1.04
N MET A 210 -13.95 -22.86 -0.32
CA MET A 210 -15.34 -22.63 0.10
C MET A 210 -15.91 -21.43 -0.65
N SER A 211 -17.13 -21.57 -1.17
CA SER A 211 -17.84 -20.49 -1.88
C SER A 211 -19.32 -20.52 -1.51
N ASP A 212 -19.92 -19.35 -1.37
CA ASP A 212 -21.35 -19.15 -1.17
C ASP A 212 -22.15 -19.12 -2.49
N MET A 213 -21.48 -18.99 -3.65
CA MET A 213 -22.10 -18.92 -4.98
C MET A 213 -22.71 -20.24 -5.49
N TRP A 214 -22.59 -21.34 -4.74
CA TRP A 214 -22.96 -22.67 -5.20
C TRP A 214 -23.89 -23.32 -4.19
N PRO A 215 -25.04 -23.89 -4.61
CA PRO A 215 -25.82 -24.74 -3.72
C PRO A 215 -24.90 -25.83 -3.15
N SER A 216 -24.95 -26.01 -1.83
CA SER A 216 -24.13 -26.93 -1.04
C SER A 216 -23.69 -28.19 -1.78
N GLY A 217 -22.37 -28.35 -1.99
CA GLY A 217 -21.77 -29.65 -2.35
C GLY A 217 -20.64 -29.68 -3.39
N SER A 218 -20.25 -28.56 -4.02
CA SER A 218 -19.24 -28.60 -5.09
C SER A 218 -17.83 -28.28 -4.57
N THR A 219 -17.05 -29.31 -4.23
CA THR A 219 -15.61 -29.15 -3.96
C THR A 219 -14.87 -28.86 -5.27
N ILE A 220 -14.43 -27.61 -5.48
CA ILE A 220 -13.54 -27.27 -6.60
C ILE A 220 -12.10 -27.50 -6.12
N ARG A 221 -11.44 -28.50 -6.68
CA ARG A 221 -10.00 -28.72 -6.48
C ARG A 221 -9.24 -28.05 -7.64
N PRO A 222 -8.34 -27.09 -7.38
CA PRO A 222 -7.42 -26.65 -8.42
C PRO A 222 -6.52 -27.83 -8.78
N THR A 223 -6.66 -28.36 -9.99
CA THR A 223 -5.72 -29.33 -10.56
C THR A 223 -4.52 -28.59 -11.14
N SER A 224 -3.35 -29.20 -10.99
CA SER A 224 -2.02 -28.76 -11.46
C SER A 224 -2.02 -28.26 -12.89
#